data_AF-A0A163YFS5-F1
#
_entry.id   AF-A0A163YFS5-F1
#
_cell.length_a   1.000
_cell.length_b   1.000
_cell.length_c   1.000
_cell.angle_alpha   90.00
_cell.angle_beta   90.00
_cell.angle_gamma   90.00
#
_symmetry.space_group_name_H-M   'P 1'
#
loop_
_entity.id
_entity.type
_entity.pdbx_description
1 polymer ?
#
loop_
_entity_poly.entity_id
_entity_poly.type
_entity_poly.pdbx_seq_one_letter_code
_entity_poly.pdbx_strand_id
1 'polypeptide(L)' 'MTKPTARQIKALTEVSGLPASDEVAERIANSIGPAFEGFAAVAGTLPFDLEPATFLAVQNTKVAK' A
#
# COMPACT_ATOMS: atom_id res chain seq x y z
N MET A 1 -1.50 -7.64 -1.53
CA MET A 1 -0.60 -7.48 -2.71
C MET A 1 0.66 -8.30 -2.46
N THR A 2 1.36 -8.76 -3.49
CA THR A 2 2.63 -9.49 -3.33
C THR A 2 3.80 -8.54 -3.11
N LYS A 3 4.69 -8.87 -2.16
CA LYS A 3 5.93 -8.15 -1.87
C LYS A 3 6.77 -7.95 -3.16
N PRO A 4 7.21 -6.72 -3.48
CA PRO A 4 8.05 -6.47 -4.65
C PRO A 4 9.47 -7.02 -4.45
N THR A 5 10.05 -7.52 -5.55
CA THR A 5 11.43 -8.03 -5.59
C THR A 5 12.44 -6.91 -5.88
N ALA A 6 13.71 -7.09 -5.52
CA ALA A 6 14.78 -6.12 -5.78
C ALA A 6 14.87 -5.74 -7.28
N ARG A 7 14.71 -6.72 -8.18
CA ARG A 7 14.67 -6.49 -9.64
C ARG A 7 13.54 -5.55 -10.04
N GLN A 8 12.34 -5.73 -9.48
CA GLN A 8 11.20 -4.86 -9.76
C GLN A 8 11.43 -3.45 -9.22
N ILE A 9 12.05 -3.33 -8.05
CA ILE A 9 12.40 -2.02 -7.48
C ILE A 9 13.40 -1.29 -8.36
N LYS A 10 14.47 -1.96 -8.84
CA LYS A 10 15.44 -1.36 -9.77
C LYS A 10 14.76 -0.83 -11.05
N ALA A 11 13.90 -1.63 -11.66
CA ALA A 11 13.18 -1.20 -12.86
C ALA A 11 12.28 0.03 -12.58
N LEU A 12 11.64 0.07 -11.41
CA LEU A 12 10.78 1.18 -11.02
C LEU A 12 11.59 2.47 -10.75
N THR A 13 12.74 2.36 -10.09
CA THR A 13 13.62 3.48 -9.76
C THR A 13 14.26 4.10 -11.00
N GLU A 14 14.61 3.27 -11.99
CA GLU A 14 15.08 3.74 -13.31
C GLU A 14 14.02 4.57 -14.04
N VAL A 15 12.78 4.06 -14.13
CA VAL A 15 11.69 4.76 -14.83
C VAL A 15 11.25 6.04 -14.12
N SER A 16 11.40 6.10 -12.80
CA SER A 16 11.08 7.29 -12.00
C SER A 16 12.19 8.34 -11.97
N GLY A 17 13.33 8.10 -12.63
CA GLY A 17 14.45 9.04 -12.69
C GLY A 17 15.26 9.12 -11.40
N LEU A 18 15.08 8.18 -10.46
CA LEU A 18 15.83 8.06 -9.21
C LEU A 18 16.58 6.72 -9.18
N PRO A 19 17.58 6.49 -10.06
CA PRO A 19 18.27 5.21 -10.14
C PRO A 19 18.88 4.82 -8.79
N ALA A 20 18.67 3.56 -8.42
CA ALA A 20 19.18 2.98 -7.18
C ALA A 20 20.21 1.88 -7.50
N SER A 21 21.25 1.74 -6.66
CA SER A 21 22.17 0.61 -6.74
C SER A 21 21.46 -0.70 -6.36
N ASP A 22 22.07 -1.84 -6.72
CA ASP A 22 21.53 -3.16 -6.38
C ASP A 22 21.36 -3.35 -4.87
N GLU A 23 22.35 -2.91 -4.07
CA GLU A 23 22.29 -2.94 -2.60
C GLU A 23 21.11 -2.11 -2.05
N VAL A 24 20.87 -0.92 -2.62
CA VAL A 24 19.75 -0.08 -2.21
C VAL A 24 18.42 -0.72 -2.60
N ALA A 25 18.32 -1.30 -3.79
CA ALA A 25 17.11 -2.00 -4.24
C ALA A 25 16.78 -3.21 -3.35
N GLU A 26 17.78 -3.99 -2.93
CA GLU A 26 17.62 -5.08 -1.97
C GLU A 26 17.15 -4.58 -0.60
N ARG A 27 17.75 -3.48 -0.11
CA ARG A 27 17.35 -2.88 1.16
C ARG A 27 15.89 -2.42 1.11
N ILE A 28 15.46 -1.75 0.04
CA ILE A 28 14.06 -1.33 -0.12
C ILE A 28 13.15 -2.57 -0.16
N ALA A 29 13.48 -3.60 -0.93
CA ALA A 29 12.67 -4.81 -1.04
C ALA A 29 12.51 -5.51 0.33
N ASN A 30 13.56 -5.53 1.15
CA ASN A 30 13.51 -6.09 2.50
C ASN A 30 12.69 -5.21 3.46
N SER A 31 12.87 -3.89 3.42
CA SER A 31 12.16 -2.96 4.30
C SER A 31 10.67 -2.81 4.00
N ILE A 32 10.27 -2.92 2.73
CA ILE A 32 8.88 -2.73 2.29
C ILE A 32 8.03 -4.01 2.40
N GLY A 33 8.66 -5.17 2.52
CA GLY A 33 7.96 -6.47 2.66
C GLY A 33 6.90 -6.50 3.77
N PRO A 34 7.24 -6.11 5.02
CA PRO A 34 6.27 -6.05 6.11
C PRO A 34 5.11 -5.11 5.84
N ALA A 35 5.35 -4.01 5.11
CA ALA A 35 4.30 -3.09 4.71
C ALA A 35 3.34 -3.77 3.73
N PHE A 36 3.81 -4.55 2.74
CA PHE A 36 2.95 -5.26 1.78
C PHE A 36 2.18 -6.44 2.39
N GLU A 37 2.74 -7.09 3.40
CA GLU A 37 2.07 -8.15 4.17
C GLU A 37 0.94 -7.58 5.06
N GLY A 38 1.19 -6.42 5.68
CA GLY A 38 0.19 -5.70 6.48
C GLY A 38 -0.74 -4.81 5.66
N PHE A 39 -0.43 -4.54 4.39
CA PHE A 39 -1.29 -3.80 3.48
C PHE A 39 -2.46 -4.71 3.10
N ALA A 40 -3.50 -4.70 3.93
CA ALA A 40 -4.82 -5.09 3.49
C ALA A 40 -5.07 -4.29 2.21
N ALA A 41 -5.30 -4.98 1.09
CA ALA A 41 -5.97 -4.31 0.00
C ALA A 41 -7.27 -3.83 0.63
N VAL A 42 -7.40 -2.53 0.89
CA VAL A 42 -8.71 -1.89 0.95
C VAL A 42 -9.22 -2.04 -0.46
N ALA A 43 -9.67 -3.25 -0.76
CA ALA A 43 -10.02 -3.74 -2.07
C ALA A 43 -11.36 -3.12 -2.39
N GLY A 44 -11.39 -1.81 -2.65
CA GLY A 44 -12.56 -1.11 -3.14
C GLY A 44 -13.84 -1.24 -2.32
N THR A 45 -13.83 -1.85 -1.13
CA THR A 45 -14.98 -1.88 -0.22
C THR A 45 -14.96 -0.68 0.71
N LEU A 46 -14.33 0.42 0.29
CA LEU A 46 -14.87 1.71 0.71
C LEU A 46 -16.36 1.62 0.34
N PRO A 47 -17.29 1.80 1.29
CA PRO A 47 -18.71 1.81 0.99
C PRO A 47 -19.03 3.11 0.24
N PHE A 48 -18.39 3.35 -0.90
CA PHE A 48 -18.87 4.29 -1.90
C PHE A 48 -20.09 3.71 -2.62
N ASP A 49 -20.44 2.46 -2.37
CA ASP A 49 -21.77 1.91 -2.64
C ASP A 49 -22.82 2.34 -1.60
N LEU A 50 -22.39 2.93 -0.47
CA LEU A 50 -23.30 3.59 0.45
C LEU A 50 -23.17 5.09 0.22
N GLU A 51 -24.28 5.74 -0.11
CA GLU A 51 -24.34 7.18 -0.30
C GLU A 51 -23.62 7.94 0.84
N PRO A 52 -23.00 9.10 0.57
CA PRO A 52 -22.11 9.82 1.50
C PRO A 52 -22.59 9.95 2.97
N ALA A 53 -23.91 9.95 3.20
CA ALA A 53 -24.50 9.97 4.54
C ALA A 53 -24.17 8.72 5.39
N THR A 54 -23.99 7.56 4.75
CA THR A 54 -23.79 6.28 5.44
C THR A 54 -22.34 6.08 5.89
N PHE A 55 -21.39 6.66 5.17
CA PHE A 55 -19.98 6.68 5.56
C PHE A 55 -19.79 7.32 6.95
N LEU A 56 -20.46 8.45 7.19
CA LEU A 56 -20.40 9.16 8.48
C LEU A 56 -21.06 8.35 9.60
N ALA A 57 -22.17 7.65 9.32
CA ALA A 57 -22.85 6.81 10.32
C ALA A 57 -21.98 5.63 10.79
N VAL A 58 -21.29 4.94 9.86
CA VAL A 58 -20.39 3.83 10.20
C VAL A 58 -19.16 4.34 10.98
N GLN A 59 -18.60 5.48 10.59
CA GLN A 59 -17.49 6.12 11.32
C GLN A 59 -17.89 6.47 12.75
N ASN A 60 -19.03 7.11 12.94
CA ASN A 60 -19.51 7.51 14.27
C ASN A 60 -19.85 6.31 15.16
N THR A 61 -20.33 5.20 14.57
CA THR A 61 -20.63 3.97 15.32
C THR A 61 -19.36 3.29 15.83
N LYS A 62 -18.23 3.39 15.13
CA LYS A 62 -16.93 2.89 15.61
C LYS A 62 -16.37 3.67 16.81
N VAL A 63 -16.75 4.93 16.95
CA VAL A 63 -16.32 5.80 18.07
C VAL A 63 -17.17 5.59 19.33
N ALA A 64 -18.37 5.00 19.20
CA ALA A 64 -19.31 4.80 20.30
C ALA A 64 -19.08 3.53 21.13
N LYS A 65 -17.85 2.99 21.19
CA LYS A 65 -17.52 1.80 21.98
C LYS A 65 -16.57 2.12 23.12
#